data_AF-A0A920NPY1-F1
#
_entry.id   AF-A0A920NPY1-F1
#
_cell.length_a   1.000
_cell.length_b   1.000
_cell.length_c   1.000
_cell.angle_alpha   90.00
_cell.angle_beta   90.00
_cell.angle_gamma   90.00
#
_symmetry.space_group_name_H-M   'P 1'
#
loop_
_entity.id
_entity.type
_entity.pdbx_description
1 polymer ?
#
loop_
_entity_poly.entity_id
_entity_poly.type
_entity_poly.pdbx_seq_one_letter_code
_entity_poly.pdbx_strand_id
1 'polypeptide(L)' 'MIVGCGDLTNFSIYLSDGSLVAAVDTNYYTHESLTNGTEYCYYVVANYSGGASTLRKQFVLHQQVFHHHR' A
#
# COMPACT_ATOMS: atom_id res chain seq x y z
N MET A 1 -4.32 -3.88 -27.86
CA MET A 1 -3.23 -4.16 -26.90
C MET A 1 -1.97 -3.50 -27.44
N ILE A 2 -1.43 -2.50 -26.74
CA ILE A 2 -0.10 -1.97 -27.07
C ILE A 2 0.92 -2.91 -26.43
N VAL A 3 1.65 -3.62 -27.29
CA VAL A 3 2.72 -4.52 -26.88
C VAL A 3 3.93 -3.65 -26.53
N GLY A 4 4.26 -3.51 -25.24
CA GLY A 4 5.44 -2.73 -24.82
C GLY A 4 5.36 -2.11 -23.41
N CYS A 5 4.17 -1.89 -22.88
CA CYS A 5 3.99 -1.65 -21.45
C CYS A 5 3.57 -2.99 -20.84
N GLY A 6 4.40 -3.59 -19.99
CA GLY A 6 4.04 -4.87 -19.35
C GLY A 6 2.69 -4.78 -18.64
N ASP A 7 2.00 -5.92 -18.53
CA ASP A 7 0.72 -6.00 -17.83
C ASP A 7 0.92 -5.78 -16.34
N LEU A 8 -0.02 -5.07 -15.70
CA LEU A 8 -0.06 -4.93 -14.24
C LEU A 8 -0.20 -6.32 -13.62
N THR A 9 0.71 -6.68 -12.73
CA THR A 9 0.70 -7.98 -12.05
C THR A 9 0.12 -7.88 -10.66
N ASN A 10 0.54 -6.88 -9.87
CA ASN A 10 0.04 -6.62 -8.52
C ASN A 10 0.52 -5.25 -8.00
N PHE A 11 0.05 -4.88 -6.83
CA PHE A 11 0.56 -3.79 -6.02
C PHE A 11 1.26 -4.33 -4.78
N SER A 12 2.50 -3.92 -4.55
CA SER A 12 3.22 -4.17 -3.30
C SER A 12 3.06 -2.98 -2.35
N ILE A 13 2.65 -3.26 -1.12
CA ILE A 13 2.46 -2.28 -0.06
C ILE A 13 3.57 -2.45 0.95
N TYR A 14 4.29 -1.37 1.25
CA TYR A 14 5.41 -1.36 2.17
C TYR A 14 5.19 -0.38 3.30
N LEU A 15 5.80 -0.65 4.45
CA LEU A 15 6.07 0.36 5.47
C LEU A 15 7.22 1.26 5.02
N SER A 16 7.34 2.42 5.66
CA SER A 16 8.37 3.42 5.31
C SER A 16 9.80 2.96 5.58
N ASP A 17 9.99 1.96 6.44
CA ASP A 17 11.25 1.28 6.69
C ASP A 17 11.65 0.30 5.56
N GLY A 18 10.76 0.09 4.58
CA GLY A 18 10.95 -0.83 3.45
C GLY A 18 10.40 -2.23 3.69
N SER A 19 9.79 -2.51 4.84
CA SER A 19 9.19 -3.82 5.14
C SER A 19 7.95 -4.06 4.28
N LEU A 20 7.88 -5.22 3.60
CA LEU A 20 6.70 -5.62 2.83
C LEU A 20 5.54 -5.96 3.77
N VAL A 21 4.41 -5.30 3.57
CA VAL A 21 3.17 -5.53 4.33
C VAL A 21 2.30 -6.54 3.60
N ALA A 22 2.07 -6.31 2.31
CA ALA A 22 1.21 -7.15 1.48
C ALA A 22 1.52 -6.98 -0.01
N ALA A 23 1.15 -7.98 -0.80
CA ALA A 23 1.04 -7.88 -2.26
C ALA A 23 -0.41 -8.21 -2.64
N VAL A 24 -1.06 -7.32 -3.38
CA VAL A 24 -2.49 -7.43 -3.74
C VAL A 24 -2.69 -7.23 -5.24
N ASP A 25 -3.63 -7.96 -5.82
CA ASP A 25 -4.07 -7.81 -7.22
C ASP A 25 -5.33 -6.92 -7.35
N THR A 26 -5.85 -6.43 -6.23
CA THR A 26 -6.98 -5.50 -6.15
C THR A 26 -6.51 -4.05 -5.94
N ASN A 27 -7.44 -3.10 -6.06
CA ASN A 27 -7.20 -1.69 -5.81
C ASN A 27 -7.44 -1.27 -4.35
N TYR A 28 -7.64 -2.20 -3.43
CA TYR A 28 -7.89 -1.92 -2.02
C TYR A 28 -7.20 -2.95 -1.11
N TYR A 29 -6.75 -2.48 0.06
CA TYR A 29 -6.16 -3.32 1.10
C TYR A 29 -6.50 -2.74 2.47
N THR A 30 -6.90 -3.61 3.40
CA THR A 30 -7.14 -3.26 4.80
C THR A 30 -6.05 -3.88 5.66
N HIS A 31 -5.30 -3.04 6.38
CA HIS A 31 -4.34 -3.50 7.38
C HIS A 31 -5.04 -3.59 8.74
N GLU A 32 -5.23 -4.81 9.24
CA GLU A 32 -5.87 -5.07 10.53
C GLU A 32 -4.86 -5.18 11.68
N SER A 33 -5.34 -5.19 12.93
CA SER A 33 -4.51 -5.41 14.13
C SER A 33 -3.38 -4.39 14.36
N LEU A 34 -3.56 -3.15 13.89
CA LEU A 34 -2.63 -2.05 14.14
C LEU A 34 -2.75 -1.54 15.59
N THR A 35 -1.63 -1.06 16.13
CA THR A 35 -1.56 -0.48 17.48
C THR A 35 -2.11 0.94 17.47
N ASN A 36 -3.05 1.21 18.37
CA ASN A 36 -3.64 2.53 18.56
C ASN A 36 -2.59 3.57 18.97
N GLY A 37 -2.71 4.80 18.45
CA GLY A 37 -1.78 5.89 18.70
C GLY A 37 -0.43 5.74 18.00
N THR A 38 -0.22 4.67 17.23
CA THR A 38 0.98 4.48 16.40
C THR A 38 0.71 5.05 15.01
N GLU A 39 1.61 5.92 14.55
CA GLU A 39 1.59 6.40 13.17
C GLU A 39 2.19 5.33 12.25
N TYR A 40 1.44 4.96 11.21
CA TYR A 40 1.94 4.06 10.18
C TYR A 40 2.04 4.79 8.84
N CYS A 41 3.26 4.90 8.35
CA CYS A 41 3.55 5.49 7.06
C CYS A 41 3.81 4.38 6.02
N TYR A 42 3.04 4.38 4.93
CA TYR A 42 3.10 3.37 3.88
C TYR A 42 3.52 3.95 2.55
N TYR A 43 4.10 3.12 1.68
CA TYR A 43 4.17 3.40 0.26
C TYR A 43 3.75 2.21 -0.60
N VAL A 44 3.17 2.50 -1.77
CA VAL A 44 2.70 1.49 -2.73
C VAL A 44 3.54 1.51 -4.00
N VAL A 45 3.88 0.33 -4.50
CA VAL A 45 4.60 0.10 -5.76
C VAL A 45 3.69 -0.73 -6.68
N ALA A 46 3.46 -0.26 -7.90
CA ALA A 46 2.78 -1.05 -8.92
C ALA A 46 3.81 -1.92 -9.65
N ASN A 47 3.58 -3.23 -9.70
CA ASN A 47 4.45 -4.17 -10.38
C ASN A 47 3.84 -4.54 -11.72
N TYR A 48 4.66 -4.53 -12.77
CA TYR A 48 4.27 -4.93 -14.11
C TYR A 48 5.19 -6.05 -14.58
N SER A 49 4.76 -6.84 -15.57
CA SER A 49 5.60 -7.90 -16.16
C SER A 49 6.90 -7.36 -16.77
N GLY A 50 6.94 -6.08 -17.14
CA GLY A 50 8.12 -5.35 -17.63
C GLY A 50 8.96 -4.66 -16.55
N GLY A 51 8.59 -4.76 -15.26
CA GLY A 51 9.28 -4.11 -14.14
C GLY A 51 8.36 -3.32 -13.21
N ALA A 52 8.88 -2.91 -12.06
CA ALA A 52 8.14 -2.12 -11.08
C ALA A 52 8.12 -0.63 -11.43
N SER A 53 7.04 0.06 -11.03
CA SER A 53 6.92 1.50 -11.21
C SER A 53 7.96 2.28 -10.39
N THR A 54 8.54 3.33 -10.95
CA THR A 54 9.41 4.26 -10.22
C THR A 54 8.63 5.14 -9.24
N LEU A 55 7.34 5.38 -9.51
CA LEU A 55 6.50 6.20 -8.64
C LEU A 55 6.14 5.43 -7.36
N ARG A 56 6.32 6.08 -6.21
CA ARG A 56 5.87 5.62 -4.90
C ARG A 56 4.86 6.62 -4.37
N LYS A 57 3.63 6.18 -4.09
CA LYS A 57 2.63 6.99 -3.39
C LYS A 57 2.79 6.75 -1.90
N GLN A 58 3.08 7.80 -1.13
CA GLN A 58 3.16 7.73 0.32
C GLN A 58 1.81 8.10 0.95
N PHE A 59 1.35 7.29 1.90
CA PHE A 59 0.13 7.53 2.67
C PHE A 59 0.45 7.43 4.16
N VAL A 60 -0.05 8.37 4.95
CA VAL A 60 0.08 8.35 6.42
C VAL A 60 -1.28 7.97 7.00
N LEU A 61 -1.34 6.82 7.67
CA LEU A 61 -2.52 6.40 8.41
C LEU A 61 -2.34 6.76 9.87
N HIS A 62 -3.20 7.64 10.36
CA HIS A 62 -3.44 7.83 11.78
C HIS A 62 -4.65 6.98 12.12
N GLN A 63 -4.47 5.95 12.94
CA GLN A 63 -5.63 5.22 13.47
C GLN A 63 -6.34 6.17 14.45
N GLN A 64 -7.38 6.87 13.97
CA GLN A 64 -8.20 7.71 14.83
C GLN A 64 -9.10 6.79 15.66
N VAL A 65 -8.96 6.87 16.99
CA VAL A 65 -9.98 6.34 17.88
C VAL A 65 -11.24 7.16 17.61
N PHE A 66 -12.22 6.57 16.94
CA PHE A 66 -13.57 7.10 17.03
C PHE A 66 -14.04 6.85 18.46
N HIS A 67 -13.70 7.75 19.37
CA HIS A 67 -14.38 7.83 20.65
C HIS A 67 -15.83 8.15 20.33
N HIS A 68 -16.68 7.11 20.35
CA HIS A 68 -18.12 7.26 20.41
C HIS A 68 -18.41 7.94 21.76
N HIS A 69 -18.38 9.26 21.79
CA HIS A 69 -19.11 9.98 22.82
C HIS A 69 -20.58 9.68 22.56
N ARG A 70 -21.18 9.02 23.56
CA ARG A 70 -22.62 8.82 23.68
C ARG A 70 -23.35 10.15 23.67
#